data_AF-A0A6A2ZXS2-F1
#
_entry.id   AF-A0A6A2ZXS2-F1
#
_cell.length_a   1.000
_cell.length_b   1.000
_cell.length_c   1.000
_cell.angle_alpha   90.00
_cell.angle_beta   90.00
_cell.angle_gamma   90.00
#
_symmetry.space_group_name_H-M   'P 1'
#
loop_
_entity.id
_entity.type
_entity.pdbx_description
1 polymer ?
#
loop_
_entity_poly.entity_id
_entity_poly.type
_entity_poly.pdbx_seq_one_letter_code
_entity_poly.pdbx_strand_id
1 'polypeptide(L)'
;MQRSDGGGVFDDLDSINGQRICGCNTIAACQPGAPFGSCKNVSIHTPSPAINNLGSFSGPVQFSGSTSTIYHPNHLIFALFSFPWINSLFTRTVIEFDYNRKISWESSDEAKLKYT
;
A
#
# COMPACT_ATOMS: atom_id res chain seq x y z
N MET A 1 5.43 -22.06 25.96
CA MET A 1 5.97 -21.27 24.84
C MET A 1 5.06 -21.48 23.64
N GLN A 2 4.19 -20.51 23.36
CA GLN A 2 3.42 -20.51 22.12
C GLN A 2 4.39 -20.01 21.03
N ARG A 3 4.67 -20.84 20.01
CA ARG A 3 5.35 -20.34 18.81
C ARG A 3 4.37 -19.41 18.12
N SER A 4 4.84 -18.21 17.75
CA SER A 4 4.06 -17.31 16.89
C SER A 4 3.74 -18.07 15.60
N ASP A 5 2.46 -18.14 15.25
CA ASP A 5 1.99 -18.67 13.97
C ASP A 5 2.39 -17.68 12.88
N GLY A 6 3.69 -17.61 12.59
CA GLY A 6 4.32 -16.60 11.76
C GLY A 6 3.71 -16.55 10.37
N GLY A 7 2.60 -15.83 10.24
CA GLY A 7 2.08 -15.31 8.99
C GLY A 7 3.08 -14.29 8.50
N GLY A 8 3.94 -14.73 7.58
CA GLY A 8 4.87 -13.85 6.89
C GLY A 8 4.15 -13.07 5.80
N VAL A 9 4.82 -12.05 5.26
CA VAL A 9 4.37 -11.28 4.09
C VAL A 9 3.91 -12.15 2.91
N PHE A 10 4.42 -13.38 2.82
CA PHE A 10 4.07 -14.35 1.79
C PHE A 10 2.68 -14.97 1.98
N ASP A 11 2.20 -15.09 3.22
CA ASP A 11 0.86 -15.62 3.54
C ASP A 11 -0.21 -14.57 3.20
N ASP A 12 0.04 -13.30 3.56
CA ASP A 12 -0.81 -12.18 3.16
C ASP A 12 -0.89 -12.05 1.63
N LEU A 13 0.26 -12.17 0.96
CA LEU A 13 0.31 -12.11 -0.49
C LEU A 13 -0.44 -13.27 -1.15
N ASP A 14 -0.30 -14.49 -0.61
CA ASP A 14 -1.02 -15.68 -1.07
C ASP A 14 -2.54 -15.47 -0.92
N SER A 15 -2.97 -14.91 0.21
CA SER A 15 -4.38 -14.62 0.49
C SER A 15 -4.97 -13.54 -0.42
N ILE A 16 -4.28 -12.41 -0.55
CA ILE A 16 -4.71 -11.29 -1.41
C ILE A 16 -4.79 -11.75 -2.88
N ASN A 17 -3.80 -12.51 -3.33
CA ASN A 17 -3.76 -12.99 -4.71
C ASN A 17 -4.84 -14.05 -4.96
N GLY A 18 -5.09 -14.95 -4.00
CA GLY A 18 -6.20 -15.91 -4.07
C GLY A 18 -7.54 -15.22 -4.24
N GLN A 19 -7.83 -14.23 -3.40
CA GLN A 19 -9.09 -13.49 -3.43
C GLN A 19 -9.24 -12.72 -4.74
N ARG A 20 -8.16 -12.06 -5.20
CA ARG A 20 -8.19 -11.24 -6.41
C ARG A 20 -8.30 -12.07 -7.70
N ILE A 21 -7.58 -13.19 -7.78
CA ILE A 21 -7.43 -13.94 -9.04
C ILE A 21 -8.55 -14.95 -9.22
N CYS A 22 -8.95 -15.65 -8.16
CA CYS A 22 -9.91 -16.75 -8.26
C CYS A 22 -11.00 -16.74 -7.18
N GLY A 23 -11.01 -15.77 -6.26
CA GLY A 23 -12.01 -15.64 -5.20
C GLY A 23 -11.80 -16.60 -4.02
N CYS A 24 -10.61 -17.23 -3.92
CA CYS A 24 -10.31 -18.22 -2.90
C CYS A 24 -9.44 -17.63 -1.80
N ASN A 25 -9.43 -18.26 -0.61
CA ASN A 25 -8.68 -17.76 0.53
C ASN A 25 -7.17 -17.67 0.30
N THR A 26 -6.63 -18.38 -0.69
CA THR A 26 -5.22 -18.39 -1.07
C THR A 26 -5.07 -18.68 -2.56
N ILE A 27 -3.93 -18.30 -3.18
CA ILE A 27 -3.68 -18.60 -4.59
C ILE A 27 -3.47 -20.10 -4.80
N ALA A 28 -2.93 -20.78 -3.79
CA ALA A 28 -2.76 -22.22 -3.82
C ALA A 28 -4.11 -22.94 -3.95
N ALA A 29 -5.20 -22.36 -3.44
CA ALA A 29 -6.56 -22.91 -3.54
C ALA A 29 -7.25 -22.69 -4.89
N CYS A 30 -6.66 -21.91 -5.81
CA CYS A 30 -7.21 -21.77 -7.15
C CYS A 30 -7.12 -23.10 -7.93
N GLN A 31 -8.20 -23.44 -8.65
CA GLN A 31 -8.18 -24.54 -9.62
C GLN A 31 -7.86 -23.99 -11.03
N PRO A 32 -6.80 -24.48 -11.69
CA PRO A 32 -6.43 -24.01 -13.04
C PRO A 32 -7.57 -24.22 -14.04
N GLY A 33 -7.92 -23.18 -14.79
CA GLY A 33 -8.98 -23.22 -15.80
C GLY A 33 -10.40 -23.29 -15.26
N ALA A 34 -10.60 -23.21 -13.94
CA ALA A 34 -11.93 -23.16 -13.33
C ALA A 34 -12.44 -21.70 -13.26
N PRO A 35 -13.78 -21.50 -13.27
CA PRO A 35 -14.35 -20.17 -13.12
C PRO A 35 -14.10 -19.60 -11.71
N PHE A 36 -14.15 -18.28 -11.60
CA PHE A 36 -13.99 -17.56 -10.33
C PHE A 36 -14.93 -18.13 -9.26
N GLY A 37 -14.41 -18.35 -8.05
CA GLY A 37 -15.10 -18.99 -6.93
C GLY A 37 -14.95 -20.52 -6.86
N SER A 38 -14.26 -21.15 -7.82
CA SER A 38 -13.99 -22.59 -7.79
C SER A 38 -12.68 -22.89 -7.02
N CYS A 39 -12.81 -23.05 -5.71
CA CYS A 39 -11.68 -23.29 -4.82
C CYS A 39 -11.50 -24.78 -4.54
N LYS A 40 -10.27 -25.28 -4.66
CA LYS A 40 -9.91 -26.63 -4.20
C LYS A 40 -9.55 -26.60 -2.72
N ASN A 41 -9.87 -27.67 -2.01
CA ASN A 41 -9.55 -27.80 -0.59
C ASN A 41 -8.04 -28.06 -0.42
N VAL A 42 -7.26 -26.98 -0.31
CA VAL A 42 -5.85 -27.08 0.04
C VAL A 42 -5.79 -27.01 1.55
N SER A 43 -5.35 -28.10 2.17
CA SER A 43 -5.00 -28.13 3.59
C SER A 43 -3.74 -27.28 3.81
N ILE A 44 -3.86 -25.98 3.61
CA ILE A 44 -2.90 -25.01 4.09
C ILE A 44 -3.07 -25.01 5.60
N HIS A 45 -1.95 -25.09 6.33
CA HIS A 45 -1.92 -24.82 7.76
C HIS A 45 -2.43 -23.41 8.00
N THR A 46 -3.75 -23.28 7.99
CA THR A 46 -4.45 -22.19 8.62
C THR A 46 -3.96 -22.20 10.07
N PRO A 47 -3.57 -21.07 10.67
CA PRO A 47 -3.63 -20.96 12.11
C PRO A 47 -5.08 -21.24 12.48
N SER A 48 -5.34 -22.50 12.83
CA SER A 48 -6.63 -23.01 13.21
C SER A 48 -7.06 -22.17 14.42
N PRO A 49 -8.21 -21.46 14.40
CA PRO A 49 -8.91 -21.34 15.66
C PRO A 49 -9.22 -22.78 16.02
N ALA A 50 -8.64 -23.31 17.10
CA ALA A 50 -8.77 -24.72 17.44
C ALA A 50 -10.24 -25.19 17.29
N ILE A 51 -10.54 -25.87 16.18
CA ILE A 51 -11.81 -26.56 15.98
C ILE A 51 -11.54 -27.99 16.40
N ASN A 52 -11.63 -28.20 17.71
CA ASN A 52 -11.94 -29.50 18.26
C ASN A 52 -13.33 -29.92 17.76
N ASN A 53 -13.31 -30.74 16.72
CA ASN A 53 -14.18 -31.88 16.46
C ASN A 53 -15.71 -31.69 16.57
N LEU A 54 -16.38 -31.92 15.44
CA LEU A 54 -17.78 -32.35 15.31
C LEU A 54 -18.87 -31.38 15.81
N GLY A 55 -19.31 -30.50 14.92
CA GLY A 55 -20.53 -29.73 15.10
C GLY A 55 -20.77 -28.76 13.94
N SER A 56 -21.76 -29.04 13.11
CA SER A 56 -22.24 -28.07 12.12
C SER A 56 -23.11 -27.04 12.85
N PHE A 57 -22.59 -25.82 13.02
CA PHE A 57 -23.35 -24.71 13.60
C PHE A 57 -23.99 -23.91 12.47
N SER A 58 -25.28 -24.16 12.19
CA SER A 58 -26.10 -23.29 11.35
C SER A 58 -26.75 -22.22 12.23
N GLY A 59 -26.12 -21.04 12.27
CA GLY A 59 -26.67 -19.82 12.86
C GLY A 59 -26.06 -18.61 12.16
N PRO A 60 -26.71 -17.44 12.17
CA PRO A 60 -26.12 -16.25 11.58
C PRO A 60 -24.87 -15.88 12.38
N VAL A 61 -23.69 -16.11 11.80
CA VAL A 61 -22.43 -15.60 12.34
C VAL A 61 -22.45 -14.08 12.20
N GLN A 62 -22.77 -13.39 13.29
CA GLN A 62 -22.54 -11.96 13.36
C GLN A 62 -21.04 -11.76 13.46
N PHE A 63 -20.42 -11.30 12.38
CA PHE A 63 -19.03 -10.84 12.36
C PHE A 63 -18.90 -9.56 13.19
N SER A 64 -19.00 -9.68 14.51
CA SER A 64 -18.68 -8.59 15.43
C SER A 64 -17.21 -8.76 15.81
N GLY A 65 -16.33 -8.03 15.13
CA GLY A 65 -14.89 -8.19 15.38
C GLY A 65 -13.94 -7.47 14.43
N SER A 66 -14.32 -6.33 13.86
CA SER A 66 -13.32 -5.41 13.31
C SER A 66 -12.82 -4.48 14.41
N THR A 67 -11.93 -4.99 15.28
CA THR A 67 -11.00 -4.12 16.01
C THR A 67 -9.65 -4.18 15.32
N SER A 68 -9.62 -3.81 14.04
CA SER A 68 -8.43 -3.16 13.54
C SER A 68 -8.36 -1.85 14.32
N THR A 69 -7.44 -1.75 15.27
CA THR A 69 -6.91 -0.44 15.68
C THR A 69 -6.19 0.08 14.45
N ILE A 70 -6.95 0.55 13.46
CA ILE A 70 -6.39 1.18 12.28
C ILE A 70 -5.80 2.45 12.84
N TYR A 71 -4.49 2.44 13.07
CA TYR A 71 -3.74 3.66 12.96
C TYR A 71 -3.87 4.07 11.49
N HIS A 72 -4.99 4.70 11.17
CA HIS A 72 -5.18 5.46 9.96
C HIS A 72 -4.54 6.79 10.29
N PRO A 73 -3.25 7.01 9.99
CA PRO A 73 -2.74 8.37 10.02
C PRO A 73 -3.66 9.14 9.10
N ASN A 74 -4.33 10.15 9.65
CA ASN A 74 -5.33 10.92 8.94
C ASN A 74 -4.71 11.36 7.62
N HIS A 75 -5.11 10.73 6.51
CA HIS A 75 -4.50 10.99 5.20
C HIS A 75 -4.71 12.45 4.79
N LEU A 76 -5.80 13.06 5.29
CA LEU A 76 -6.06 14.49 5.22
C LEU A 76 -5.01 15.32 5.97
N ILE A 77 -4.59 14.90 7.17
CA ILE A 77 -3.54 15.59 7.93
C ILE A 77 -2.21 15.51 7.16
N PHE A 78 -1.82 14.33 6.71
CA PHE A 78 -0.58 14.17 5.92
C PHE A 78 -0.61 15.04 4.66
N ALA A 79 -1.71 15.03 3.91
CA ALA A 79 -1.92 15.91 2.76
C ALA A 79 -1.77 17.39 3.14
N LEU A 80 -2.51 17.87 4.14
CA LEU A 80 -2.53 19.28 4.55
C LEU A 80 -1.15 19.78 5.02
N PHE A 81 -0.30 18.92 5.57
CA PHE A 81 1.06 19.29 5.96
C PHE A 81 2.08 19.16 4.82
N SER A 82 1.97 18.14 3.96
CA SER A 82 2.90 17.94 2.85
C SER A 82 2.70 18.91 1.70
N PHE A 83 1.46 19.30 1.38
CA PHE A 83 1.18 20.19 0.26
C PHE A 83 1.83 21.59 0.41
N PRO A 84 1.66 22.33 1.52
CA PRO A 84 2.31 23.64 1.70
C PRO A 84 3.84 23.54 1.70
N TRP A 85 4.36 22.46 2.26
CA TRP A 85 5.81 22.21 2.32
C TRP A 85 6.41 22.01 0.92
N ILE A 86 5.78 21.16 0.09
CA ILE A 86 6.22 20.89 -1.28
C ILE A 86 6.10 22.16 -2.15
N ASN A 87 5.00 22.92 -2.01
CA ASN A 87 4.82 24.17 -2.75
C ASN A 87 5.87 25.24 -2.38
N SER A 88 6.22 25.36 -1.10
CA SER A 88 7.25 26.31 -0.62
C SER A 88 8.63 25.97 -1.18
N LEU A 89 9.02 24.69 -1.15
CA LEU A 89 10.28 24.23 -1.74
C LEU A 89 10.33 24.47 -3.24
N PHE A 90 9.25 24.12 -3.96
CA PHE A 90 9.16 24.34 -5.40
C PHE A 90 9.29 25.83 -5.74
N THR A 91 8.57 26.70 -5.03
CA THR A 91 8.64 28.15 -5.24
C THR A 91 10.04 28.69 -4.99
N ARG A 92 10.73 28.23 -3.93
CA ARG A 92 12.14 28.60 -3.68
C ARG A 92 13.05 28.17 -4.83
N THR A 93 12.91 26.94 -5.33
CA THR A 93 13.75 26.45 -6.44
C THR A 93 13.50 27.21 -7.75
N VAL A 94 12.26 27.59 -8.03
CA VAL A 94 11.91 28.37 -9.22
C VAL A 94 12.48 29.78 -9.13
N ILE A 95 12.33 30.45 -7.97
CA ILE A 95 12.91 31.79 -7.74
C ILE A 95 14.44 31.75 -7.88
N GLU A 96 15.10 30.74 -7.29
CA GLU A 96 16.55 30.56 -7.38
C GLU A 96 16.99 30.39 -8.85
N PHE A 97 16.23 29.61 -9.62
CA PHE A 97 16.53 29.36 -11.03
C PHE A 97 16.34 30.62 -11.90
N ASP A 98 15.25 31.36 -11.70
CA ASP A 98 15.02 32.63 -12.40
C ASP A 98 16.08 33.68 -12.04
N TYR A 99 16.50 33.74 -10.77
CA TYR A 99 17.57 34.63 -10.32
C TYR A 99 18.91 34.29 -10.99
N ASN A 100 19.29 33.00 -10.98
CA ASN A 100 20.52 32.54 -11.63
C ASN A 100 20.49 32.76 -13.15
N ARG A 101 19.34 32.53 -13.77
CA ARG A 101 19.13 32.82 -15.20
C ARG A 101 19.32 34.32 -15.46
N LYS A 102 18.74 35.20 -14.64
CA LYS A 102 18.87 36.66 -14.79
C LYS A 102 20.34 37.11 -14.68
N ILE A 103 21.09 36.61 -13.70
CA ILE A 103 22.53 36.88 -13.58
C ILE A 103 23.29 36.43 -14.83
N SER A 104 22.95 35.27 -15.38
CA SER A 104 23.59 34.76 -16.59
C SER A 104 23.36 35.67 -17.80
N TRP A 105 22.17 36.27 -17.93
CA TRP A 105 21.88 37.23 -19.00
C TRP A 105 22.66 38.53 -18.80
N GLU A 106 22.64 39.09 -17.59
CA GLU A 106 23.34 40.34 -17.28
C GLU A 106 24.86 40.20 -17.49
N SER A 107 25.44 39.06 -17.09
CA SER A 107 26.85 38.75 -17.36
C SER A 107 27.16 38.63 -18.86
N SER A 108 26.20 38.19 -19.68
CA SER A 108 26.38 38.11 -21.13
C SER A 108 26.31 39.49 -21.78
N ASP A 109 25.45 40.37 -21.29
CA ASP A 109 25.32 41.74 -21.80
C ASP A 109 26.54 42.60 -21.43
N GLU A 110 27.03 42.48 -20.19
CA GLU A 110 28.31 43.06 -19.74
C GLU A 110 29.49 42.55 -20.60
N ALA A 111 29.50 41.25 -20.91
CA ALA A 111 30.51 40.66 -21.79
C ALA A 111 30.40 41.13 -23.25
N LYS A 112 29.23 41.56 -23.73
CA LYS A 112 29.08 42.14 -25.07
C LYS A 112 29.59 43.59 -25.12
N LEU A 113 29.38 44.36 -24.06
CA LEU A 113 29.81 45.76 -23.96
C LEU A 113 31.34 45.92 -23.86
N LYS A 114 32.04 44.94 -23.27
CA LYS A 114 33.50 45.02 -23.06
C LYS A 114 34.34 44.73 -24.30
N TYR A 115 33.74 44.16 -25.35
CA TYR A 115 34.42 43.74 -26.58
C TYR A 115 33.89 44.47 -27.83
N THR A 116 33.17 45.57 -27.64
CA THR A 116 32.81 46.55 -28.69
C THR A 116 33.66 47.80 -28.52
#